data_AF-A2EBC9-F1
#
_entry.id   AF-A2EBC9-F1
#
_cell.length_a   1.000
_cell.length_b   1.000
_cell.length_c   1.000
_cell.angle_alpha   90.00
_cell.angle_beta   90.00
_cell.angle_gamma   90.00
#
_symmetry.space_group_name_H-M   'P 1'
#
loop_
_entity.id
_entity.type
_entity.pdbx_description
1 polymer ?
#
loop_
_entity_poly.entity_id
_entity_poly.type
_entity_poly.pdbx_seq_one_letter_code
_entity_poly.pdbx_strand_id
1 'polypeptide(L)'
;MTSSSAPQKVGEVPIIKLPQKKAAQLNLAISIPPMYLSVEKFEFDPQFKAVFYNIEVGIQKDSMVCVHTISKRYSALQEFDSQIRPKFSESRYLHPFPPKKLFGNTENEFLEKRSEELQNYLGNLVRVAGLCETQVFRRFFGIDDSVIKSF
;
A
#
# COMPACT_ATOMS: atom_id res chain seq x y z
N MET A 1 13.05 -12.51 17.74
CA MET A 1 11.68 -12.09 18.12
C MET A 1 11.00 -11.52 16.87
N THR A 2 10.35 -12.40 16.10
CA THR A 2 9.68 -12.04 14.84
C THR A 2 8.22 -11.72 15.14
N SER A 3 7.87 -10.44 15.20
CA SER A 3 6.47 -10.00 15.21
C SER A 3 5.88 -10.24 13.81
N SER A 4 5.40 -11.45 13.58
CA SER A 4 4.50 -11.75 12.47
C SER A 4 3.15 -11.12 12.80
N SER A 5 2.88 -9.93 12.26
CA SER A 5 1.53 -9.36 12.30
C SER A 5 0.62 -10.28 11.48
N ALA A 6 -0.35 -10.92 12.14
CA ALA A 6 -1.35 -11.74 11.48
C ALA A 6 -2.05 -10.92 10.37
N PRO A 7 -2.35 -11.52 9.19
CA PRO A 7 -3.12 -10.83 8.17
C PRO A 7 -4.52 -10.49 8.72
N GLN A 8 -4.86 -9.20 8.73
CA GLN A 8 -6.18 -8.70 9.09
C GLN A 8 -7.19 -9.00 7.96
N LYS A 9 -8.33 -9.56 8.35
CA LYS A 9 -9.60 -9.78 7.63
C LYS A 9 -9.50 -9.76 6.10
N VAL A 10 -9.29 -10.93 5.52
CA VAL A 10 -9.45 -11.17 4.08
C VAL A 10 -10.96 -11.14 3.76
N GLY A 11 -11.36 -10.33 2.80
CA GLY A 11 -12.73 -10.24 2.31
C GLY A 11 -12.77 -10.22 0.78
N GLU A 12 -13.97 -10.37 0.23
CA GLU A 12 -14.21 -10.20 -1.21
C GLU A 12 -15.30 -9.16 -1.42
N VAL A 13 -15.05 -8.24 -2.36
CA VAL A 13 -15.97 -7.15 -2.70
C VAL A 13 -16.22 -7.16 -4.20
N PRO A 14 -17.48 -7.19 -4.67
CA PRO A 14 -17.78 -7.01 -6.10
C PRO A 14 -17.23 -5.68 -6.60
N ILE A 15 -16.62 -5.63 -7.78
CA ILE A 15 -16.01 -4.41 -8.34
C ILE A 15 -17.02 -3.26 -8.40
N ILE A 16 -18.28 -3.57 -8.72
CA ILE A 16 -19.37 -2.57 -8.80
C ILE A 16 -19.69 -1.88 -7.46
N LYS A 17 -19.27 -2.46 -6.34
CA LYS A 17 -19.44 -1.91 -4.99
C LYS A 17 -18.21 -1.15 -4.50
N LEU A 18 -17.13 -1.12 -5.27
CA LEU A 18 -15.93 -0.38 -4.87
C LEU A 18 -16.15 1.13 -4.96
N PRO A 19 -15.60 1.90 -4.00
CA PRO A 19 -15.48 3.34 -4.14
C PRO A 19 -14.81 3.73 -5.45
N GLN A 20 -15.28 4.82 -6.07
CA GLN A 20 -14.82 5.29 -7.38
C GLN A 20 -13.29 5.40 -7.48
N LYS A 21 -12.62 5.87 -6.42
CA LYS A 21 -11.15 6.00 -6.38
C LYS A 21 -10.42 4.65 -6.46
N LYS A 22 -10.95 3.61 -5.81
CA LYS A 22 -10.36 2.25 -5.81
C LYS A 22 -10.59 1.57 -7.17
N ALA A 23 -11.80 1.70 -7.71
CA ALA A 23 -12.11 1.23 -9.06
C ALA A 23 -11.25 1.93 -10.13
N ALA A 24 -11.03 3.24 -10.02
CA ALA A 24 -10.16 3.97 -10.93
C ALA A 24 -8.70 3.51 -10.86
N GLN A 25 -8.18 3.17 -9.67
CA GLN A 25 -6.85 2.57 -9.54
C GLN A 25 -6.76 1.22 -10.25
N LEU A 26 -7.75 0.33 -10.09
CA LEU A 26 -7.77 -0.96 -10.81
C LEU A 26 -7.73 -0.77 -12.33
N ASN A 27 -8.52 0.18 -12.85
CA ASN A 27 -8.54 0.49 -14.28
C ASN A 27 -7.22 1.07 -14.81
N LEU A 28 -6.44 1.73 -13.95
CA LEU A 28 -5.15 2.34 -14.30
C LEU A 28 -3.94 1.45 -13.96
N ALA A 29 -4.17 0.35 -13.25
CA ALA A 29 -3.12 -0.57 -12.84
C ALA A 29 -2.59 -1.30 -14.07
N ILE A 30 -1.26 -1.46 -14.11
CA ILE A 30 -0.60 -2.30 -15.12
C ILE A 30 -0.09 -3.61 -14.52
N SER A 31 -0.32 -3.79 -13.21
CA SER A 31 -0.04 -5.05 -12.52
C SER A 31 -0.98 -6.14 -13.00
N ILE A 32 -0.47 -7.38 -13.00
CA ILE A 32 -1.25 -8.57 -13.32
C ILE A 32 -1.19 -9.52 -12.12
N PRO A 33 -2.33 -9.82 -11.46
CA PRO A 33 -3.66 -9.21 -11.64
C PRO A 33 -3.69 -7.70 -11.28
N PRO A 34 -4.68 -6.92 -11.76
CA PRO A 34 -4.85 -5.51 -11.39
C PRO A 34 -5.00 -5.32 -9.87
N MET A 35 -4.31 -4.32 -9.33
CA MET A 35 -4.29 -4.05 -7.88
C MET A 35 -4.58 -2.58 -7.57
N TYR A 36 -5.06 -2.30 -6.36
CA TYR A 36 -5.05 -0.96 -5.77
C TYR A 36 -4.40 -0.97 -4.39
N LEU A 37 -3.88 0.19 -3.98
CA LEU A 37 -3.38 0.44 -2.63
C LEU A 37 -4.06 1.69 -2.06
N SER A 38 -4.67 1.54 -0.88
CA SER A 38 -5.47 2.61 -0.28
C SER A 38 -5.17 2.78 1.21
N VAL A 39 -4.72 3.96 1.62
CA VAL A 39 -4.57 4.34 3.03
C VAL A 39 -5.96 4.70 3.56
N GLU A 40 -6.53 3.84 4.39
CA GLU A 40 -7.89 4.00 4.90
C GLU A 40 -7.95 4.91 6.14
N LYS A 41 -6.92 4.80 7.00
CA LYS A 41 -6.81 5.59 8.22
C LYS A 41 -5.39 5.53 8.78
N PHE A 42 -5.10 6.41 9.72
CA PHE A 42 -3.90 6.36 10.55
C PHE A 42 -4.26 6.44 12.02
N GLU A 43 -3.48 5.77 12.87
CA GLU A 43 -3.72 5.68 14.31
C GLU A 43 -2.38 5.78 15.05
N PHE A 44 -2.35 6.55 16.14
CA PHE A 44 -1.19 6.57 17.03
C PHE A 44 -1.24 5.35 17.95
N ASP A 45 -0.18 4.56 17.94
CA ASP A 45 0.00 3.44 18.86
C ASP A 45 0.86 3.89 20.06
N PRO A 46 0.30 3.94 21.28
CA PRO A 46 1.02 4.37 22.47
C PRO A 46 2.14 3.43 22.89
N GLN A 47 2.03 2.12 22.62
CA GLN A 47 3.04 1.13 22.96
C GLN A 47 4.30 1.34 22.13
N PHE A 48 4.13 1.60 20.83
CA PHE A 48 5.26 1.85 19.93
C PHE A 48 5.63 3.33 19.82
N LYS A 49 4.87 4.23 20.46
CA LYS A 49 4.98 5.69 20.36
C LYS A 49 5.10 6.17 18.91
N ALA A 50 4.29 5.59 18.03
CA ALA A 50 4.40 5.80 16.59
C ALA A 50 3.03 5.76 15.91
N VAL A 51 2.91 6.47 14.79
CA VAL A 51 1.72 6.42 13.93
C VAL A 51 1.83 5.26 12.97
N PHE A 52 0.75 4.48 12.89
CA PHE A 52 0.55 3.39 11.94
C PHE A 52 -0.50 3.79 10.91
N TYR A 53 -0.26 3.41 9.67
CA TYR A 53 -1.16 3.60 8.54
C TYR A 53 -1.78 2.25 8.19
N ASN A 54 -3.11 2.22 8.17
CA ASN A 54 -3.86 1.05 7.74
C ASN A 54 -4.08 1.15 6.24
N ILE A 55 -3.47 0.22 5.50
CA ILE A 55 -3.44 0.21 4.05
C ILE A 55 -4.25 -1.00 3.59
N GLU A 56 -5.35 -0.75 2.89
CA GLU A 56 -6.09 -1.76 2.17
C GLU A 56 -5.39 -2.07 0.85
N VAL A 57 -5.21 -3.36 0.60
CA VAL A 57 -4.70 -3.93 -0.63
C VAL A 57 -5.86 -4.65 -1.30
N GLY A 58 -6.20 -4.23 -2.52
CA GLY A 58 -7.22 -4.89 -3.33
C GLY A 58 -6.59 -5.55 -4.54
N ILE A 59 -6.94 -6.81 -4.79
CA ILE A 59 -6.46 -7.61 -5.91
C ILE A 59 -7.67 -8.10 -6.69
N GLN A 60 -7.81 -7.63 -7.93
CA GLN A 60 -8.97 -7.96 -8.76
C GLN A 60 -8.92 -9.41 -9.23
N LYS A 61 -10.00 -10.16 -8.99
CA LYS A 61 -10.27 -11.51 -9.50
C LYS A 61 -11.63 -11.56 -10.20
N ASP A 62 -11.62 -11.67 -11.53
CA ASP A 62 -12.83 -11.62 -12.36
C ASP A 62 -13.67 -10.36 -12.06
N SER A 63 -14.89 -10.55 -11.54
CA SER A 63 -15.84 -9.50 -11.13
C SER A 63 -15.75 -9.13 -9.63
N MET A 64 -14.82 -9.75 -8.91
CA MET A 64 -14.59 -9.60 -7.48
C MET A 64 -13.22 -8.97 -7.22
N VAL A 65 -13.04 -8.47 -6.01
CA VAL A 65 -11.76 -7.97 -5.52
C VAL A 65 -11.49 -8.58 -4.16
N CYS A 66 -10.41 -9.35 -4.06
CA CYS A 66 -9.90 -9.84 -2.79
C CYS A 66 -9.24 -8.68 -2.07
N VAL A 67 -9.70 -8.38 -0.86
CA VAL A 67 -9.23 -7.27 -0.05
C VAL A 67 -8.64 -7.77 1.26
N HIS A 68 -7.54 -7.17 1.69
CA HIS A 68 -7.01 -7.32 3.03
C HIS A 68 -6.38 -6.02 3.48
N THR A 69 -6.14 -5.88 4.79
CA THR A 69 -5.50 -4.69 5.35
C THR A 69 -4.17 -5.05 6.00
N ILE A 70 -3.17 -4.21 5.75
CA ILE A 70 -1.90 -4.23 6.49
C ILE A 70 -1.77 -2.96 7.32
N SER A 71 -1.02 -3.03 8.41
CA SER A 71 -0.70 -1.86 9.22
C SER A 71 0.81 -1.62 9.21
N LYS A 72 1.25 -0.43 8.77
CA LYS A 72 2.67 -0.09 8.63
C LYS A 72 2.97 1.30 9.19
N ARG A 73 4.11 1.44 9.84
CA ARG A 73 4.66 2.75 10.22
C ARG A 73 5.27 3.44 9.00
N TYR A 74 5.35 4.76 9.04
CA TYR A 74 6.04 5.56 8.02
C TYR A 74 7.48 5.07 7.76
N SER A 75 8.23 4.72 8.81
CA SER A 75 9.61 4.22 8.65
C SER A 75 9.69 2.89 7.92
N ALA A 76 8.70 1.99 8.08
CA ALA A 76 8.65 0.74 7.33
C ALA A 76 8.34 0.97 5.84
N LEU A 77 7.47 1.95 5.54
CA LEU A 77 7.19 2.36 4.16
C LEU A 77 8.42 2.98 3.49
N GLN A 78 9.19 3.77 4.24
CA GLN A 78 10.45 4.34 3.76
C GLN A 78 11.51 3.27 3.49
N GLU A 79 11.63 2.29 4.39
CA GLU A 79 12.55 1.17 4.20
C GLU A 79 12.18 0.37 2.94
N PHE A 80 10.89 0.10 2.73
CA PHE A 80 10.40 -0.52 1.50
C PHE A 80 10.78 0.30 0.26
N ASP A 81 10.55 1.62 0.27
CA ASP A 81 10.95 2.50 -0.84
C ASP A 81 12.45 2.38 -1.16
N SER A 82 13.30 2.38 -0.13
CA SER A 82 14.76 2.26 -0.30
C SER A 82 15.19 0.96 -0.99
N GLN A 83 14.43 -0.13 -0.80
CA GLN A 83 14.71 -1.44 -1.41
C GLN A 83 14.30 -1.50 -2.88
N ILE A 84 13.23 -0.78 -3.26
CA ILE A 84 12.70 -0.82 -4.63
C ILE A 84 13.31 0.28 -5.51
N ARG A 85 13.63 1.45 -4.94
CA ARG A 85 14.01 2.65 -5.70
C ARG A 85 15.22 2.46 -6.62
N PRO A 86 16.30 1.76 -6.23
CA PRO A 86 17.43 1.54 -7.14
C PRO A 86 17.08 0.73 -8.39
N LYS A 87 16.05 -0.13 -8.32
CA LYS A 87 15.65 -1.02 -9.44
C LYS A 87 14.62 -0.38 -10.37
N PHE A 88 13.88 0.61 -9.88
CA PHE A 88 12.76 1.22 -10.59
C PHE A 88 12.92 2.74 -10.75
N SER A 89 14.15 3.27 -10.66
CA SER A 89 14.47 4.70 -10.71
C SER A 89 13.98 5.39 -11.99
N GLU A 90 14.00 4.66 -13.11
CA GLU A 90 13.60 5.19 -14.43
C GLU A 90 12.07 5.27 -14.60
N SER A 91 11.30 4.68 -13.67
CA SER A 91 9.85 4.72 -13.76
C SER A 91 9.31 6.08 -13.34
N ARG A 92 8.66 6.79 -14.27
CA ARG A 92 7.94 8.03 -13.97
C ARG A 92 6.83 7.88 -12.93
N TYR A 93 6.35 6.65 -12.70
CA TYR A 93 5.32 6.34 -11.71
C TYR A 93 5.88 6.08 -10.31
N LEU A 94 7.21 5.89 -10.19
CA LEU A 94 7.86 5.84 -8.89
C LEU A 94 8.09 7.27 -8.38
N HIS A 95 7.02 7.88 -7.88
CA HIS A 95 7.07 9.22 -7.32
C HIS A 95 8.06 9.32 -6.14
N PRO A 96 8.56 10.52 -5.81
CA PRO A 96 9.38 10.72 -4.61
C PRO A 96 8.65 10.25 -3.35
N PHE A 97 9.37 9.56 -2.47
CA PHE A 97 8.81 9.18 -1.17
C PHE A 97 8.59 10.43 -0.31
N PRO A 98 7.46 10.55 0.42
CA PRO A 98 7.19 11.74 1.24
C PRO A 98 8.32 12.00 2.24
N PRO A 99 8.80 13.23 2.42
CA PRO A 99 9.98 13.51 3.26
C PRO A 99 9.69 13.34 4.76
N LYS A 100 10.75 13.08 5.54
CA LYS A 100 10.68 13.19 7.00
C LYS A 100 10.58 14.66 7.38
N LYS A 101 9.63 15.00 8.24
CA LYS A 101 9.63 16.31 8.92
C LYS A 101 10.57 16.23 10.11
N LEU A 102 11.35 17.29 10.32
CA LEU A 102 12.34 17.39 11.40
C LEU A 102 11.72 17.89 12.72
N PHE A 103 10.52 18.49 12.71
CA PHE A 103 9.79 19.02 13.88
C PHE A 103 8.26 18.89 13.72
N GLY A 104 7.47 18.81 14.80
CA GLY A 104 5.99 18.84 14.75
C GLY A 104 5.36 17.60 14.08
N ASN A 105 5.80 16.40 14.49
CA ASN A 105 5.60 15.16 13.74
C ASN A 105 4.26 14.46 14.04
N THR A 106 3.50 15.00 14.99
CA THR A 106 2.29 14.40 15.59
C THR A 106 1.10 15.36 15.60
N GLU A 107 1.23 16.54 15.00
CA GLU A 107 0.11 17.46 14.78
C GLU A 107 -0.87 16.81 13.80
N ASN A 108 -2.18 16.86 14.09
CA ASN A 108 -3.19 16.17 13.27
C ASN A 108 -3.15 16.61 11.81
N GLU A 109 -3.07 17.91 11.53
CA GLU A 109 -2.95 18.46 10.17
C GLU A 109 -1.73 17.88 9.42
N PHE A 110 -0.62 17.71 10.13
CA PHE A 110 0.57 17.10 9.57
C PHE A 110 0.38 15.61 9.27
N LEU A 111 -0.29 14.87 10.15
CA LEU A 111 -0.58 13.45 9.95
C LEU A 111 -1.56 13.23 8.81
N GLU A 112 -2.57 14.09 8.66
CA GLU A 112 -3.51 14.12 7.55
C GLU A 112 -2.77 14.36 6.22
N LYS A 113 -2.00 15.44 6.14
CA LYS A 113 -1.19 15.74 4.95
C LYS A 113 -0.26 14.59 4.59
N ARG A 114 0.42 14.01 5.58
CA ARG A 114 1.30 12.84 5.35
C ARG A 114 0.50 11.64 4.87
N SER A 115 -0.70 11.41 5.38
CA SER A 115 -1.58 10.33 4.93
C SER A 115 -1.95 10.50 3.45
N GLU A 116 -2.25 11.71 3.01
CA GLU A 116 -2.53 12.04 1.61
C GLU A 116 -1.29 11.86 0.72
N GLU A 117 -0.12 12.32 1.17
CA GLU A 117 1.15 12.13 0.46
C GLU A 117 1.48 10.63 0.29
N LEU A 118 1.29 9.83 1.35
CA LEU A 118 1.47 8.39 1.31
C LEU A 118 0.45 7.71 0.39
N GLN A 119 -0.82 8.12 0.42
CA GLN A 119 -1.84 7.62 -0.50
C GLN A 119 -1.45 7.89 -1.95
N ASN A 120 -0.98 9.08 -2.27
CA ASN A 120 -0.56 9.44 -3.62
C ASN A 120 0.67 8.63 -4.06
N TYR A 121 1.65 8.44 -3.18
CA TYR A 121 2.80 7.60 -3.46
C TYR A 121 2.39 6.13 -3.70
N LEU A 122 1.64 5.54 -2.76
CA LEU A 122 1.23 4.13 -2.81
C LEU A 122 0.32 3.83 -4.01
N GLY A 123 -0.66 4.70 -4.29
CA GLY A 123 -1.58 4.53 -5.42
C GLY A 123 -0.90 4.58 -6.79
N ASN A 124 0.33 5.13 -6.89
CA ASN A 124 1.10 5.09 -8.14
C ASN A 124 2.01 3.85 -8.26
N LEU A 125 2.28 3.13 -7.17
CA LEU A 125 3.13 1.93 -7.22
C LEU A 125 2.55 0.83 -8.12
N VAL A 126 1.22 0.68 -8.15
CA VAL A 126 0.53 -0.30 -9.02
C VAL A 126 0.64 0.02 -10.52
N ARG A 127 1.24 1.17 -10.86
CA ARG A 127 1.52 1.64 -12.21
C ARG A 127 3.00 1.50 -12.59
N VAL A 128 3.85 1.04 -11.66
CA VAL A 128 5.28 0.78 -11.92
C VAL A 128 5.41 -0.64 -12.49
N ALA A 129 5.85 -0.73 -13.75
CA ALA A 129 5.96 -2.01 -14.45
C ALA A 129 6.96 -2.93 -13.73
N GLY A 130 6.58 -4.18 -13.49
CA GLY A 130 7.45 -5.17 -12.85
C GLY A 130 7.51 -5.08 -11.32
N LEU A 131 6.92 -4.05 -10.69
CA LEU A 131 7.04 -3.84 -9.23
C LEU A 131 6.19 -4.85 -8.44
N CYS A 132 4.93 -5.05 -8.82
CA CYS A 132 4.00 -5.94 -8.11
C CYS A 132 4.40 -7.42 -8.20
N GLU A 133 5.21 -7.78 -9.20
CA GLU A 133 5.76 -9.12 -9.39
C GLU A 133 6.95 -9.40 -8.45
N THR A 134 7.54 -8.36 -7.85
CA THR A 134 8.69 -8.56 -6.96
C THR A 134 8.28 -9.20 -5.64
N GLN A 135 9.14 -10.08 -5.11
CA GLN A 135 8.96 -10.64 -3.77
C GLN A 135 8.98 -9.56 -2.67
N VAL A 136 9.73 -8.47 -2.89
CA VAL A 136 9.81 -7.34 -1.96
C VAL A 136 8.42 -6.70 -1.80
N PHE A 137 7.75 -6.40 -2.91
CA PHE A 137 6.38 -5.87 -2.90
C PHE A 137 5.41 -6.85 -2.25
N ARG A 138 5.36 -8.08 -2.72
CA ARG A 138 4.39 -9.08 -2.22
C ARG A 138 4.53 -9.33 -0.72
N ARG A 139 5.75 -9.53 -0.22
CA ARG A 139 6.00 -9.71 1.21
C ARG A 139 5.64 -8.48 2.03
N PHE A 140 5.99 -7.29 1.55
CA PHE A 140 5.70 -6.05 2.27
C PHE A 140 4.19 -5.82 2.42
N PHE A 141 3.45 -6.06 1.32
CA PHE A 141 1.99 -5.88 1.26
C PHE A 141 1.19 -7.11 1.69
N GLY A 142 1.83 -8.19 2.16
CA GLY A 142 1.14 -9.39 2.63
C GLY A 142 0.34 -10.10 1.54
N ILE A 143 0.82 -10.05 0.29
CA ILE A 143 0.20 -10.70 -0.86
C ILE A 143 0.66 -12.16 -0.89
N ASP A 144 -0.27 -13.08 -0.67
CA ASP A 144 0.00 -14.51 -0.74
C ASP A 144 0.13 -14.96 -2.21
N ASP A 145 1.14 -15.80 -2.48
CA ASP A 145 1.35 -16.34 -3.83
C ASP A 145 0.17 -17.19 -4.31
N SER A 146 -0.65 -17.77 -3.42
CA SER A 146 -1.88 -18.49 -3.78
C SER A 146 -2.93 -17.57 -4.41
N VAL A 147 -3.01 -16.30 -3.97
CA VAL A 147 -3.89 -15.31 -4.58
C VAL A 147 -3.42 -15.02 -6.00
N ILE A 148 -2.11 -14.91 -6.22
CA ILE A 148 -1.53 -14.61 -7.54
C ILE A 148 -1.57 -15.82 -8.49
N LYS A 149 -1.33 -17.04 -8.00
CA LYS A 149 -1.32 -18.28 -8.82
C LYS A 149 -2.72 -18.74 -9.27
N SER A 150 -3.77 -18.12 -8.74
CA SER A 150 -5.16 -18.40 -9.12
C SER A 150 -5.60 -17.68 -10.41
N PHE A 151 -4.65 -17.08 -11.13
CA PHE A 151 -4.81 -16.31 -12.37
C PHE A 151 -3.99 -16.90 -13.51
#